data_AF-A0A0N8PR38-F1
#
_entry.id   AF-A0A0N8PR38-F1
#
_cell.length_a   1.000
_cell.length_b   1.000
_cell.length_c   1.000
_cell.angle_alpha   90.00
_cell.angle_beta   90.00
_cell.angle_gamma   90.00
#
_symmetry.space_group_name_H-M   'P 1'
#
loop_
_entity.id
_entity.type
_entity.pdbx_description
1 polymer ?
#
loop_
_entity_poly.entity_id
_entity_poly.type
_entity_poly.pdbx_seq_one_letter_code
_entity_poly.pdbx_strand_id
1 'polypeptide(L)' 'IQQVRARPDSPFKLEQLTSLYVDTSGPRPVLYMVNGNQILRGTMPDRPRPLSVGTPTPGGSPAPTTAPTTAP' A
#
# COMPACT_ATOMS: atom_id res chain seq x y z
N ILE A 1 8.20 -9.11 -2.53
CA ILE A 1 9.56 -8.76 -2.08
C ILE A 1 9.52 -7.30 -1.61
N GLN A 2 9.97 -6.98 -0.40
CA GLN A 2 10.14 -5.59 0.05
C GLN A 2 11.61 -5.19 -0.10
N GLN A 3 11.89 -3.96 -0.51
CA GLN A 3 13.24 -3.44 -0.72
C GLN A 3 13.48 -2.23 0.18
N VAL A 4 14.64 -2.21 0.83
CA VAL A 4 15.14 -1.04 1.55
C VAL A 4 16.22 -0.41 0.70
N ARG A 5 16.08 0.89 0.42
CA ARG A 5 17.04 1.66 -0.36
C ARG A 5 17.37 2.97 0.35
N ALA A 6 18.66 3.19 0.59
CA ALA A 6 19.15 4.51 0.94
C ALA A 6 19.08 5.41 -0.30
N ARG A 7 18.60 6.65 -0.14
CA ARG A 7 18.64 7.63 -1.22
C ARG A 7 20.10 7.92 -1.61
N PRO A 8 20.39 8.30 -2.86
CA PRO A 8 21.75 8.68 -3.26
C PRO A 8 22.35 9.77 -2.36
N ASP A 9 21.53 10.73 -1.94
CA ASP A 9 21.92 11.86 -1.09
C ASP A 9 21.74 11.56 0.41
N SER A 10 21.53 10.29 0.76
CA SER A 10 21.40 9.86 2.16
C SER A 10 22.74 10.07 2.89
N PRO A 11 22.71 10.57 4.14
CA PRO A 11 23.93 10.64 4.97
C PRO A 11 24.43 9.24 5.38
N PHE A 12 23.65 8.19 5.12
CA PHE A 12 24.00 6.80 5.41
C PHE A 12 24.17 6.00 4.12
N LYS A 13 25.23 5.20 4.06
CA LYS A 13 25.45 4.18 3.03
C LYS A 13 25.27 2.79 3.62
N LEU A 14 24.48 1.95 2.96
CA LEU A 14 24.24 0.56 3.37
C LEU A 14 25.31 -0.34 2.76
N GLU A 15 26.46 -0.48 3.43
CA GLU A 15 27.61 -1.23 2.91
C GLU A 15 27.86 -2.55 3.67
N GLN A 16 27.50 -2.62 4.94
CA GLN A 16 27.76 -3.78 5.80
C GLN A 16 26.52 -4.14 6.62
N LEU A 17 25.44 -4.46 5.93
CA LEU A 17 24.19 -4.88 6.56
C LEU A 17 24.34 -6.29 7.15
N THR A 18 24.38 -6.39 8.47
CA THR A 18 24.61 -7.67 9.18
C THR A 18 23.35 -8.24 9.80
N SER A 19 22.39 -7.39 10.16
CA SER A 19 21.14 -7.83 10.77
C SER A 19 20.00 -6.85 10.48
N LEU A 20 18.79 -7.40 10.38
CA LEU A 20 17.54 -6.67 10.37
C LEU A 20 16.61 -7.25 11.42
N TYR A 21 15.90 -6.38 12.11
CA TYR A 21 14.87 -6.75 13.07
C TYR A 21 13.63 -5.88 12.90
N VAL A 22 12.46 -6.48 12.95
CA VAL A 22 11.19 -5.77 12.91
C VAL A 22 10.55 -5.86 14.28
N ASP A 23 10.37 -4.71 14.93
CA ASP A 23 9.60 -4.60 16.15
C ASP A 23 8.12 -4.32 15.80
N THR A 24 7.24 -5.22 16.20
CA THR A 24 5.78 -5.14 15.99
C THR A 24 5.00 -4.93 17.28
N SER A 25 5.67 -4.65 18.40
CA SER A 25 5.03 -4.43 19.70
C SER A 25 4.17 -3.16 19.74
N GLY A 26 4.51 -2.16 18.92
CA GLY A 26 3.80 -0.89 18.80
C GLY A 26 2.72 -0.86 17.70
N PRO A 27 1.94 0.24 17.63
CA PRO A 27 0.87 0.41 16.64
C PRO A 27 1.40 0.54 15.20
N ARG A 28 2.67 0.88 15.02
CA ARG A 28 3.35 0.97 13.72
C ARG A 28 4.66 0.19 13.80
N PRO A 29 4.88 -0.81 12.92
CA PRO A 29 6.12 -1.56 12.93
C PRO A 29 7.35 -0.69 12.69
N VAL A 30 8.43 -0.99 13.41
CA VAL A 30 9.71 -0.30 13.29
C VAL A 30 10.75 -1.28 12.80
N LEU A 31 11.48 -0.90 11.75
CA LEU A 31 12.62 -1.63 11.23
C LEU A 31 13.90 -1.11 11.88
N TYR A 32 14.65 -2.01 12.49
CA TYR A 32 16.02 -1.79 12.96
C TYR A 32 16.99 -2.50 12.03
N MET A 33 18.06 -1.82 11.65
CA MET A 33 19.11 -2.35 10.79
C MET A 33 20.48 -2.11 11.42
N VAL A 34 21.31 -3.15 11.47
CA VAL A 34 22.71 -3.05 11.89
C VAL A 34 23.58 -2.96 10.64
N ASN A 35 24.19 -1.80 10.43
CA ASN A 35 25.02 -1.47 9.30
C ASN A 35 26.42 -1.06 9.78
N GLY A 36 27.34 -2.03 9.87
CA GLY A 36 28.66 -1.81 10.47
C GLY A 36 28.54 -1.31 11.92
N ASN A 37 29.04 -0.10 12.19
CA ASN A 37 28.97 0.57 13.50
C ASN A 37 27.72 1.47 13.67
N GLN A 38 26.76 1.41 12.75
CA GLN A 38 25.55 2.23 12.75
C GLN A 38 24.33 1.35 12.99
N ILE A 39 23.44 1.80 13.87
CA ILE A 39 22.08 1.26 13.99
C ILE A 39 21.13 2.26 13.35
N LEU A 40 20.49 1.84 12.27
CA LEU A 40 19.49 2.64 11.57
C LEU A 40 18.10 2.21 12.01
N ARG A 41 17.21 3.19 12.20
CA ARG A 41 15.82 2.99 12.59
C ARG A 41 14.90 3.64 11.55
N GLY A 42 13.93 2.89 11.06
CA GLY A 42 12.91 3.39 10.14
C GLY A 42 11.53 2.91 10.53
N THR A 43 10.52 3.77 10.42
CA THR A 43 9.12 3.33 10.48
C THR A 43 8.74 2.62 9.19
N MET A 44 7.96 1.55 9.29
CA MET A 44 7.44 0.90 8.09
C MET A 44 6.35 1.75 7.44
N PRO A 45 6.24 1.71 6.10
CA PRO A 45 5.14 2.35 5.39
C PRO A 45 3.80 1.74 5.81
N ASP A 46 2.73 2.50 5.62
CA ASP A 46 1.38 2.00 5.79
C ASP A 46 1.12 0.80 4.87
N ARG A 47 0.26 -0.11 5.33
CA ARG A 47 -0.15 -1.26 4.54
C ARG A 47 -0.75 -0.75 3.22
N PRO A 48 -0.40 -1.36 2.07
CA PRO A 48 -1.04 -1.03 0.81
C PRO A 48 -2.56 -1.09 0.95
N ARG A 49 -3.25 -0.09 0.41
CA ARG A 49 -4.72 -0.08 0.40
C ARG A 49 -5.21 -1.35 -0.31
N PRO A 50 -6.20 -2.08 0.26
CA PRO A 50 -6.81 -3.19 -0.44
C PRO A 50 -7.30 -2.76 -1.82
N LEU A 51 -7.14 -3.64 -2.81
CA LEU A 51 -7.73 -3.42 -4.12
C LEU A 51 -9.26 -3.46 -3.93
N SER A 52 -9.94 -2.35 -4.18
CA SER A 52 -11.39 -2.35 -4.27
C SER A 52 -11.78 -3.15 -5.51
N VAL A 53 -12.21 -4.40 -5.34
CA VAL A 53 -13.03 -5.07 -6.34
C VAL A 53 -14.28 -4.23 -6.42
N GLY A 54 -14.48 -3.52 -7.53
CA GLY A 54 -15.68 -2.73 -7.76
C GLY A 54 -16.87 -3.64 -7.50
N THR A 55 -17.65 -3.35 -6.46
CA THR A 55 -18.97 -3.94 -6.33
C THR A 55 -19.68 -3.61 -7.64
N PRO A 56 -20.19 -4.58 -8.41
CA PRO A 56 -20.96 -4.25 -9.59
C PRO A 56 -22.13 -3.41 -9.11
N THR A 57 -22.10 -2.12 -9.40
CA THR A 57 -23.28 -1.26 -9.28
C THR A 57 -24.35 -1.94 -10.12
N PRO A 58 -25.53 -2.27 -9.59
CA PRO A 58 -26.65 -2.67 -10.41
C PRO A 58 -26.97 -1.48 -11.32
N GLY A 59 -26.43 -1.50 -12.53
CA GLY A 59 -26.76 -0.53 -13.57
C GLY A 59 -28.22 -0.77 -13.92
N GLY A 60 -29.10 0.06 -13.37
CA GLY A 60 -30.49 0.12 -13.79
C GLY A 60 -30.52 0.35 -15.30
N SER A 61 -30.94 -0.68 -16.03
CA SER A 61 -31.32 -0.57 -17.43
C SER A 61 -32.44 0.46 -17.54
N PRO A 62 -32.32 1.53 -18.35
CA PRO A 62 -33.49 2.32 -18.70
C PRO A 62 -34.42 1.40 -19.51
N ALA A 63 -35.56 1.04 -18.94
CA ALA A 63 -36.59 0.30 -19.65
C ALA A 63 -37.05 1.11 -20.87
N PRO A 64 -37.20 0.50 -22.06
CA PRO A 64 -37.80 1.19 -23.19
C PRO A 64 -39.28 1.47 -22.89
N THR A 65 -39.65 2.74 -22.81
CA THR A 65 -41.05 3.18 -22.75
C THR A 65 -41.76 2.72 -24.02
N THR A 66 -42.65 1.74 -23.92
CA THR A 66 -43.64 1.44 -24.96
C THR A 66 -44.79 2.44 -24.82
N ALA A 67 -45.03 3.20 -25.89
CA ALA A 67 -46.17 4.10 -25.98
C ALA A 67 -47.46 3.29 -26.20
N PRO A 68 -48.58 3.58 -25.51
CA PRO A 68 -49.85 2.96 -25.85
C PRO A 68 -50.45 3.64 -27.08
N THR A 69 -50.63 2.86 -28.14
CA THR A 69 -51.50 3.15 -29.28
C THR A 69 -52.92 3.44 -28.77
N THR A 70 -53.48 4.60 -29.08
CA THR A 70 -54.92 4.84 -28.99
C THR A 70 -55.39 5.43 -30.33
N ALA A 71 -56.18 4.64 -31.05
CA ALA A 71 -56.94 5.05 -32.23
C ALA A 71 -58.14 5.92 -31.81
N PRO A 72 -58.56 6.84 -32.70
CA PRO A 72 -59.89 6.70 -33.30
C PRO A 72 -59.89 6.72 -34.83
#